data_AF-A0A076MTM4-F1
#
_entry.id   AF-A0A076MTM4-F1
#
_cell.length_a   1.000
_cell.length_b   1.000
_cell.length_c   1.000
_cell.angle_alpha   90.00
_cell.angle_beta   90.00
_cell.angle_gamma   90.00
#
_symmetry.space_group_name_H-M   'P 1'
#
loop_
_entity.id
_entity.type
_entity.pdbx_description
1 polymer ?
#
loop_
_entity_poly.entity_id
_entity_poly.type
_entity_poly.pdbx_seq_one_letter_code
_entity_poly.pdbx_strand_id
1 'polypeptide(L)'
;MNYSPDPVRAEGPAAVTEGTLDGPTVLVLDPTGLAKHEGLPATWRDKTGQWQVVWCRLPSDGGLTQADDLLCDPPAEAVHVVASGPFADGALRLAEKHTGVLRSLLLIDPAADQFVPLGDGEIADRHWEDDHRERIDALAKSGVPVRVVAHSTGGAADRIPAPLPLGHPDVVAGVERAIAELENTH
;
A
#
# COMPACT_ATOMS: atom_id res chain seq x y z
N MET A 1 -6.47 19.18 -12.47
CA MET A 1 -5.05 19.55 -12.69
C MET A 1 -4.40 18.39 -13.40
N ASN A 2 -3.72 18.61 -14.53
CA ASN A 2 -2.95 17.58 -15.22
C ASN A 2 -1.76 17.19 -14.32
N TYR A 3 -1.77 15.98 -13.77
CA TYR A 3 -0.60 15.36 -13.16
C TYR A 3 0.38 15.04 -14.30
N SER A 4 1.28 15.98 -14.61
CA SER A 4 2.44 15.65 -15.43
C SER A 4 3.38 14.85 -14.53
N PRO A 5 3.79 13.62 -14.89
CA PRO A 5 4.70 12.84 -14.07
C PRO A 5 5.99 13.64 -13.90
N ASP A 6 6.34 13.98 -12.65
CA ASP A 6 7.60 14.61 -12.31
C ASP A 6 8.73 13.69 -12.79
N PRO A 7 9.54 14.07 -13.80
CA PRO A 7 10.51 13.17 -14.43
C PRO A 7 11.56 12.67 -13.43
N VAL A 8 11.81 13.41 -12.35
CA VAL A 8 12.72 13.02 -11.26
C VAL A 8 12.15 11.85 -10.43
N ARG A 9 10.85 11.55 -10.51
CA ARG A 9 10.22 10.41 -9.81
C ARG A 9 10.27 9.11 -10.60
N ALA A 10 10.53 9.19 -11.91
CA ALA A 10 10.58 8.01 -12.78
C ALA A 10 11.98 7.34 -12.81
N GLU A 11 13.04 8.03 -12.39
CA GLU A 11 14.42 7.52 -12.43
C GLU A 11 14.69 6.39 -11.39
N GLY A 12 15.45 5.36 -11.79
CA GLY A 12 15.85 4.20 -10.96
C GLY A 12 15.06 2.91 -11.24
N PRO A 13 15.26 1.82 -10.46
CA PRO A 13 14.59 0.54 -10.67
C PRO A 13 13.09 0.60 -10.37
N ALA A 14 12.25 -0.05 -11.18
CA ALA A 14 10.79 -0.04 -11.01
C ALA A 14 10.31 -0.59 -9.66
N ALA A 15 11.08 -1.49 -9.04
CA ALA A 15 10.91 -1.89 -7.66
C ALA A 15 12.24 -2.10 -6.92
N VAL A 16 12.18 -1.95 -5.60
CA VAL A 16 13.26 -2.27 -4.65
C VAL A 16 12.78 -3.40 -3.74
N THR A 17 13.59 -4.43 -3.57
CA THR A 17 13.27 -5.58 -2.70
C THR A 17 14.32 -5.70 -1.60
N GLU A 18 13.89 -5.71 -0.34
CA GLU A 18 14.76 -5.94 0.81
C GLU A 18 14.07 -6.83 1.86
N GLY A 19 14.86 -7.55 2.65
CA GLY A 19 14.39 -8.36 3.79
C GLY A 19 14.47 -9.87 3.59
N THR A 20 13.85 -10.59 4.53
CA THR A 20 13.94 -12.05 4.63
C THR A 20 12.87 -12.76 3.80
N LEU A 21 13.22 -13.90 3.21
CA LEU A 21 12.27 -14.78 2.52
C LEU A 21 11.48 -15.69 3.48
N ASP A 22 11.89 -15.74 4.75
CA ASP A 22 11.28 -16.63 5.75
C ASP A 22 9.94 -16.09 6.30
N GLY A 23 9.57 -14.86 5.94
CA GLY A 23 8.34 -14.20 6.37
C GLY A 23 7.43 -13.81 5.21
N PRO A 24 6.28 -13.16 5.50
CA PRO A 24 5.35 -12.75 4.45
C PRO A 24 5.97 -11.70 3.53
N THR A 25 5.48 -11.66 2.29
CA THR A 25 5.80 -10.58 1.36
C THR A 25 4.86 -9.40 1.60
N VAL A 26 5.43 -8.21 1.78
CA VAL A 26 4.71 -6.93 1.83
C VAL A 26 5.02 -6.16 0.56
N LEU A 27 4.08 -6.18 -0.38
CA LEU A 27 4.15 -5.47 -1.66
C LEU A 27 3.58 -4.06 -1.47
N VAL A 28 4.44 -3.05 -1.52
CA VAL A 28 4.07 -1.63 -1.39
C VAL A 28 3.93 -1.00 -2.78
N LEU A 29 2.76 -0.41 -3.04
CA LEU A 29 2.45 0.34 -4.26
C LEU A 29 2.61 1.83 -3.98
N ASP A 30 3.72 2.41 -4.42
CA ASP A 30 4.10 3.79 -4.12
C ASP A 30 3.81 4.73 -5.30
N PRO A 31 2.72 5.52 -5.24
CA PRO A 31 2.37 6.48 -6.28
C PRO A 31 3.28 7.71 -6.29
N THR A 32 4.10 7.91 -5.25
CA THR A 32 4.96 9.08 -5.10
C THR A 32 6.41 8.81 -5.50
N GLY A 33 6.80 7.54 -5.61
CA GLY A 33 8.15 7.11 -5.97
C GLY A 33 9.20 7.54 -4.95
N LEU A 34 8.93 7.42 -3.64
CA LEU A 34 9.81 7.80 -2.53
C LEU A 34 11.14 7.03 -2.52
N ALA A 35 11.14 5.77 -2.97
CA ALA A 35 12.35 4.93 -3.03
C ALA A 35 13.25 5.26 -4.24
N LYS A 36 13.51 6.56 -4.51
CA LYS A 36 14.30 7.02 -5.67
C LYS A 36 15.74 6.52 -5.69
N HIS A 37 16.32 6.30 -4.51
CA HIS A 37 17.75 6.02 -4.31
C HIS A 37 18.05 4.54 -4.01
N GLU A 38 17.31 3.62 -4.64
CA GLU A 38 17.55 2.16 -4.58
C GLU A 38 17.47 1.53 -3.17
N GLY A 39 16.78 2.16 -2.22
CA GLY A 39 16.61 1.60 -0.88
C GLY A 39 15.29 1.97 -0.24
N LEU A 40 14.85 1.15 0.72
CA LEU A 40 13.63 1.39 1.49
C LEU A 40 13.74 2.66 2.37
N PRO A 41 12.61 3.35 2.61
CA PRO A 41 12.54 4.38 3.64
C PRO A 41 13.01 3.83 4.99
N ALA A 42 13.71 4.65 5.79
CA ALA A 42 14.34 4.20 7.02
C ALA A 42 13.37 3.52 8.01
N THR A 43 12.11 3.99 8.05
CA THR A 43 11.05 3.46 8.91
C THR A 43 10.64 2.02 8.59
N TRP A 44 10.92 1.53 7.38
CA TRP A 44 10.63 0.15 6.98
C TRP A 44 11.79 -0.81 7.24
N ARG A 45 13.02 -0.30 7.36
CA ARG A 45 14.23 -1.14 7.45
C ARG A 45 14.20 -2.07 8.65
N ASP A 46 13.67 -1.61 9.77
CA ASP A 46 13.55 -2.42 10.99
C ASP A 46 12.60 -3.63 10.84
N LYS A 47 11.77 -3.65 9.79
CA LYS A 47 10.83 -4.75 9.49
C LYS A 47 11.40 -5.80 8.54
N THR A 48 12.50 -5.51 7.87
CA THR A 48 13.13 -6.41 6.88
C THR A 48 13.67 -7.71 7.50
N GLY A 49 13.86 -7.77 8.82
CA GLY A 49 14.17 -9.02 9.54
C GLY A 49 12.97 -9.96 9.72
N GLN A 50 11.75 -9.48 9.46
CA GLN A 50 10.51 -10.24 9.63
C GLN A 50 9.75 -10.42 8.32
N TRP A 51 9.89 -9.48 7.38
CA TRP A 51 9.16 -9.50 6.11
C TRP A 51 10.11 -9.38 4.92
N GLN A 52 9.66 -9.89 3.78
CA GLN A 52 10.19 -9.46 2.49
C GLN A 52 9.39 -8.24 2.04
N VAL A 53 10.02 -7.07 1.94
CA VAL A 53 9.35 -5.86 1.45
C VAL A 53 9.71 -5.67 -0.02
N VAL A 54 8.69 -5.59 -0.87
CA VAL A 54 8.82 -5.28 -2.30
C VAL A 54 8.17 -3.94 -2.56
N TRP A 55 8.97 -2.93 -2.86
CA TRP A 55 8.53 -1.55 -3.02
C TRP A 55 8.44 -1.18 -4.49
N CYS A 56 7.24 -1.24 -5.07
CA CYS A 56 6.96 -0.90 -6.46
C CYS A 56 6.68 0.60 -6.60
N ARG A 57 7.51 1.30 -7.38
CA ARG A 57 7.37 2.74 -7.65
C ARG A 57 6.49 2.91 -8.89
N LEU A 58 5.23 3.27 -8.69
CA LEU A 58 4.25 3.38 -9.78
C LEU A 58 4.58 4.45 -10.83
N PRO A 59 5.23 5.59 -10.49
CA PRO A 59 5.67 6.55 -11.50
C PRO A 59 6.81 6.06 -12.39
N SER A 60 7.51 5.00 -12.01
CA SER A 60 8.56 4.40 -12.85
C SER A 60 7.93 3.50 -13.92
N ASP A 61 8.50 3.51 -15.13
CA ASP A 61 8.07 2.62 -16.20
C ASP A 61 8.14 1.16 -15.74
N GLY A 62 7.01 0.46 -15.85
CA GLY A 62 6.88 -0.95 -15.44
C GLY A 62 6.59 -1.18 -13.95
N GLY A 63 6.44 -0.16 -13.10
CA GLY A 63 6.18 -0.34 -11.67
C GLY A 63 4.94 -1.18 -11.36
N LEU A 64 3.82 -0.93 -12.07
CA LEU A 64 2.60 -1.72 -11.94
C LEU A 64 2.73 -3.10 -12.58
N THR A 65 3.44 -3.21 -13.71
CA THR A 65 3.71 -4.51 -14.37
C THR A 65 4.50 -5.41 -13.44
N GLN A 66 5.52 -4.88 -12.75
CA GLN A 66 6.31 -5.65 -11.80
C GLN A 66 5.50 -6.12 -10.59
N ALA A 67 4.56 -5.32 -10.10
CA ALA A 67 3.62 -5.73 -9.06
C ALA A 67 2.71 -6.88 -9.56
N ASP A 68 2.21 -6.80 -10.79
CA ASP A 68 1.38 -7.84 -11.41
C ASP A 68 2.15 -9.14 -11.65
N ASP A 69 3.41 -9.05 -12.12
CA ASP A 69 4.30 -10.19 -12.33
C ASP A 69 4.62 -10.89 -11.02
N LEU A 70 4.90 -10.13 -9.95
CA LEU A 70 5.12 -10.70 -8.62
C LEU A 70 3.89 -11.45 -8.11
N LEU A 71 2.69 -10.93 -8.34
CA LEU A 71 1.45 -11.61 -7.91
C LEU A 71 1.15 -12.85 -8.76
N CYS A 72 1.64 -12.91 -10.01
CA CYS A 72 1.56 -14.12 -10.84
C CYS A 72 2.51 -15.23 -10.36
N ASP A 73 3.68 -14.88 -9.82
CA ASP A 73 4.70 -15.81 -9.31
C ASP A 73 5.25 -15.31 -7.96
N PRO A 74 4.48 -15.49 -6.87
CA PRO A 74 4.81 -14.89 -5.58
C PRO A 74 6.03 -15.58 -4.95
N PRO A 75 6.97 -14.81 -4.37
CA PRO A 75 8.17 -15.38 -3.75
C PRO A 75 7.88 -16.11 -2.43
N ALA A 76 6.72 -15.85 -1.81
CA ALA A 76 6.27 -16.45 -0.56
C ALA A 76 4.79 -16.83 -0.63
N GLU A 77 4.34 -17.70 0.28
CA GLU A 77 2.94 -18.17 0.32
C GLU A 77 1.93 -17.09 0.75
N ALA A 78 2.37 -16.02 1.41
CA ALA A 78 1.51 -14.93 1.87
C ALA A 78 1.99 -13.58 1.32
N VAL A 79 1.14 -12.93 0.52
CA VAL A 79 1.40 -11.58 0.00
C VAL A 79 0.36 -10.59 0.56
N HIS A 80 0.82 -9.58 1.28
CA HIS A 80 0.03 -8.43 1.69
C HIS A 80 0.35 -7.25 0.78
N VAL A 81 -0.67 -6.60 0.21
CA VAL A 81 -0.48 -5.38 -0.58
C VAL A 81 -0.77 -4.15 0.25
N VAL A 82 0.10 -3.15 0.18
CA VAL A 82 -0.08 -1.82 0.78
C VAL A 82 -0.21 -0.78 -0.32
N ALA A 83 -1.28 0.02 -0.30
CA ALA A 83 -1.49 1.08 -1.27
C ALA A 83 -1.95 2.38 -0.60
N SER A 84 -1.48 3.53 -1.09
CA SER A 84 -1.93 4.85 -0.63
C SER A 84 -2.95 5.48 -1.59
N GLY A 85 -3.84 6.32 -1.05
CA GLY A 85 -4.93 7.08 -1.69
C GLY A 85 -4.95 7.10 -3.22
N PRO A 86 -4.02 7.80 -3.88
CA PRO A 86 -4.00 7.95 -5.34
C PRO A 86 -4.04 6.64 -6.14
N PHE A 87 -3.76 5.49 -5.52
CA PHE A 87 -3.81 4.18 -6.16
C PHE A 87 -4.79 3.19 -5.49
N ALA A 88 -5.62 3.58 -4.52
CA ALA A 88 -6.50 2.67 -3.78
C ALA A 88 -7.46 1.89 -4.70
N ASP A 89 -8.11 2.58 -5.63
CA ASP A 89 -9.02 1.96 -6.62
C ASP A 89 -8.28 1.03 -7.60
N GLY A 90 -7.06 1.39 -7.99
CA GLY A 90 -6.17 0.53 -8.77
C GLY A 90 -5.75 -0.72 -8.00
N ALA A 91 -5.48 -0.60 -6.71
CA ALA A 91 -5.13 -1.71 -5.84
C ALA A 91 -6.32 -2.66 -5.62
N LEU A 92 -7.56 -2.16 -5.53
CA LEU A 92 -8.75 -3.02 -5.53
C LEU A 92 -8.85 -3.86 -6.82
N ARG A 93 -8.63 -3.25 -7.99
CA ARG A 93 -8.63 -3.98 -9.28
C ARG A 93 -7.53 -5.03 -9.35
N LEU A 94 -6.33 -4.69 -8.87
CA LEU A 94 -5.23 -5.64 -8.78
C LEU A 94 -5.59 -6.80 -7.84
N ALA A 95 -6.25 -6.50 -6.72
CA ALA A 95 -6.67 -7.53 -5.77
C ALA A 95 -7.72 -8.48 -6.33
N GLU A 96 -8.70 -7.96 -7.08
CA GLU A 96 -9.73 -8.75 -7.76
C GLU A 96 -9.12 -9.77 -8.74
N LYS A 97 -8.04 -9.38 -9.43
CA LYS A 97 -7.32 -10.25 -10.37
C LYS A 97 -6.56 -11.38 -9.67
N HIS A 98 -6.09 -11.17 -8.44
CA HIS A 98 -5.11 -12.02 -7.76
C HIS A 98 -5.62 -12.60 -6.43
N THR A 99 -6.93 -12.81 -6.29
CA THR A 99 -7.57 -13.28 -5.06
C THR A 99 -7.04 -14.60 -4.50
N GLY A 100 -6.46 -15.46 -5.35
CA GLY A 100 -5.87 -16.74 -4.92
C GLY A 100 -4.47 -16.64 -4.30
N VAL A 101 -3.82 -15.48 -4.41
CA VAL A 101 -2.42 -15.24 -3.95
C VAL A 101 -2.39 -14.21 -2.82
N LEU A 102 -3.28 -13.23 -2.86
CA LEU A 102 -3.33 -12.17 -1.87
C LEU A 102 -3.86 -12.64 -0.53
N ARG A 103 -3.14 -12.27 0.53
CA ARG A 103 -3.58 -12.47 1.91
C ARG A 103 -4.39 -11.29 2.43
N SER A 104 -4.08 -10.06 2.01
CA SER A 104 -4.88 -8.88 2.32
C SER A 104 -4.51 -7.69 1.44
N LEU A 105 -5.41 -6.71 1.37
CA LEU A 105 -5.14 -5.37 0.87
C LEU A 105 -5.24 -4.35 2.02
N LEU A 106 -4.16 -3.61 2.24
CA LEU A 106 -4.02 -2.61 3.30
C LEU A 106 -3.95 -1.22 2.67
N LEU A 107 -4.87 -0.35 3.05
CA LEU A 107 -5.05 0.97 2.44
C LEU A 107 -4.63 2.08 3.40
N ILE A 108 -3.97 3.10 2.85
CA ILE A 108 -3.55 4.32 3.53
C ILE A 108 -4.29 5.48 2.89
N ASP A 109 -5.14 6.19 3.64
CA ASP A 109 -5.93 7.32 3.13
C ASP A 109 -6.58 7.03 1.75
N PRO A 110 -7.35 5.93 1.57
CA PRO A 110 -7.91 5.57 0.27
C PRO A 110 -8.75 6.66 -0.41
N ALA A 111 -9.35 7.57 0.37
CA ALA A 111 -10.11 8.71 -0.16
C ALA A 111 -9.22 9.87 -0.66
N ALA A 112 -7.91 9.82 -0.45
CA ALA A 112 -6.97 10.88 -0.83
C ALA A 112 -6.50 10.78 -2.30
N ASP A 113 -7.31 10.20 -3.19
CA ASP A 113 -7.21 10.44 -4.64
C ASP A 113 -7.75 11.84 -5.02
N GLN A 114 -8.55 12.43 -4.14
CA GLN A 114 -9.07 13.79 -4.19
C GLN A 114 -8.59 14.62 -2.99
N PHE A 115 -8.92 15.91 -3.01
CA PHE A 115 -8.61 16.79 -1.88
C PHE A 115 -9.43 16.39 -0.65
N VAL A 116 -8.74 16.01 0.42
CA VAL A 116 -9.32 15.73 1.73
C VAL A 116 -8.98 16.87 2.70
N PRO A 117 -9.99 17.54 3.31
CA PRO A 117 -9.74 18.56 4.32
C PRO A 117 -8.94 18.01 5.52
N LEU A 118 -8.12 18.87 6.13
CA LEU A 118 -7.36 18.51 7.32
C LEU A 118 -8.31 18.11 8.47
N GLY A 119 -8.09 16.94 9.06
CA GLY A 119 -8.93 16.40 10.13
C GLY A 119 -10.07 15.51 9.66
N ASP A 120 -10.38 15.49 8.36
CA ASP A 120 -11.49 14.73 7.80
C ASP A 120 -11.08 13.38 7.21
N GLY A 121 -9.80 12.97 7.33
CA GLY A 121 -9.27 11.74 6.72
C GLY A 121 -10.09 10.49 7.05
N GLU A 122 -10.37 10.26 8.34
CA GLU A 122 -11.18 9.12 8.77
C GLU A 122 -12.62 9.16 8.21
N ILE A 123 -13.22 10.36 8.14
CA ILE A 123 -14.58 10.53 7.58
C ILE A 123 -14.56 10.24 6.08
N ALA A 124 -13.57 10.78 5.37
CA ALA A 124 -13.41 10.58 3.94
C ALA A 124 -13.18 9.11 3.60
N ASP A 125 -12.32 8.43 4.36
CA ASP A 125 -12.04 7.00 4.17
C ASP A 125 -13.28 6.14 4.40
N ARG A 126 -14.09 6.44 5.43
CA ARG A 126 -15.37 5.73 5.62
C ARG A 126 -16.31 5.91 4.44
N HIS A 127 -16.46 7.13 3.92
CA HIS A 127 -17.29 7.34 2.73
C HIS A 127 -16.74 6.58 1.51
N TRP A 128 -15.41 6.53 1.36
CA TRP A 128 -14.78 5.74 0.31
C TRP A 128 -15.08 4.24 0.47
N GLU A 129 -14.99 3.70 1.69
CA GLU A 129 -15.35 2.31 1.99
C GLU A 129 -16.83 2.03 1.70
N ASP A 130 -17.71 2.98 2.01
CA ASP A 130 -19.14 2.89 1.73
C ASP A 130 -19.41 2.81 0.23
N ASP A 131 -18.75 3.67 -0.56
CA ASP A 131 -18.87 3.72 -2.01
C ASP A 131 -18.29 2.45 -2.69
N HIS A 132 -17.30 1.82 -2.07
CA HIS A 132 -16.61 0.63 -2.60
C HIS A 132 -17.05 -0.68 -1.93
N ARG A 133 -18.09 -0.66 -1.10
CA ARG A 133 -18.47 -1.77 -0.23
C ARG A 133 -18.71 -3.08 -0.96
N GLU A 134 -19.38 -3.02 -2.12
CA GLU A 134 -19.66 -4.22 -2.91
C GLU A 134 -18.38 -4.97 -3.31
N ARG A 135 -17.33 -4.23 -3.68
CA ARG A 135 -16.02 -4.78 -4.08
C ARG A 135 -15.24 -5.28 -2.87
N ILE A 136 -15.24 -4.52 -1.79
CA ILE A 136 -14.61 -4.91 -0.50
C ILE A 136 -15.23 -6.21 0.03
N ASP A 137 -16.56 -6.30 0.04
CA ASP A 137 -17.28 -7.49 0.50
C ASP A 137 -17.03 -8.70 -0.42
N ALA A 138 -16.92 -8.48 -1.73
CA ALA A 138 -16.59 -9.54 -2.68
C ALA A 138 -15.18 -10.09 -2.44
N LEU A 139 -14.18 -9.21 -2.27
CA LEU A 139 -12.80 -9.60 -1.93
C LEU A 139 -12.73 -10.34 -0.60
N ALA A 140 -13.42 -9.85 0.43
CA ALA A 140 -13.47 -10.51 1.73
C ALA A 140 -14.08 -11.92 1.64
N LYS A 141 -15.16 -12.11 0.86
CA LYS A 141 -15.74 -13.44 0.58
C LYS A 141 -14.79 -14.37 -0.16
N SER A 142 -13.88 -13.82 -0.96
CA SER A 142 -12.81 -14.53 -1.63
C SER A 142 -11.57 -14.78 -0.76
N GLY A 143 -11.59 -14.38 0.52
CA GLY A 143 -10.49 -14.59 1.46
C GLY A 143 -9.46 -13.45 1.48
N VAL A 144 -9.73 -12.33 0.80
CA VAL A 144 -8.86 -11.14 0.77
C VAL A 144 -9.51 -10.01 1.56
N PRO A 145 -9.30 -9.91 2.89
CA PRO A 145 -9.77 -8.75 3.65
C PRO A 145 -9.09 -7.47 3.14
N VAL A 146 -9.90 -6.44 2.96
CA VAL A 146 -9.45 -5.06 2.70
C VAL A 146 -9.55 -4.28 4.01
N ARG A 147 -8.48 -3.56 4.39
CA ARG A 147 -8.45 -2.77 5.63
C ARG A 147 -7.82 -1.41 5.41
N VAL A 148 -8.46 -0.35 5.88
CA VAL A 148 -7.79 0.95 6.07
C VAL A 148 -6.95 0.87 7.35
N VAL A 149 -5.64 1.04 7.24
CA VAL A 149 -4.70 0.80 8.36
C VAL A 149 -4.06 2.08 8.90
N ALA A 150 -4.08 3.16 8.13
CA ALA A 150 -3.70 4.49 8.57
C ALA A 150 -4.44 5.56 7.75
N HIS A 151 -4.67 6.71 8.38
CA HIS A 151 -5.28 7.87 7.76
C HIS A 151 -4.67 9.16 8.31
N SER A 152 -4.79 10.23 7.56
CA SER A 152 -4.38 11.58 7.91
C SER A 152 -5.36 12.17 8.92
N THR A 153 -4.83 12.70 10.02
CA THR A 153 -5.58 13.31 11.12
C THR A 153 -5.59 14.85 11.05
N GLY A 154 -4.85 15.44 10.10
CA GLY A 154 -4.62 16.88 9.99
C GLY A 154 -3.72 17.47 11.09
N GLY A 155 -3.17 16.63 11.98
CA GLY A 155 -2.33 17.06 13.08
C GLY A 155 -0.90 17.41 12.66
N ALA A 156 -0.13 18.01 13.58
CA ALA A 156 1.29 18.29 13.35
C ALA A 156 2.14 17.02 13.08
N ALA A 157 1.61 15.85 13.43
CA ALA A 157 2.22 14.55 13.17
C ALA A 157 2.25 14.20 11.68
N ASP A 158 1.16 14.47 10.94
CA ASP A 158 1.01 14.13 9.51
C ASP A 158 2.04 14.84 8.63
N ARG A 159 2.46 16.06 9.04
CA ARG A 159 3.44 16.97 8.40
C ARG A 159 3.08 17.46 6.98
N ILE A 160 2.20 16.78 6.26
CA ILE A 160 1.72 17.12 4.92
C ILE A 160 0.20 16.87 4.82
N PRO A 161 -0.50 17.47 3.84
CA PRO A 161 -1.87 17.06 3.50
C PRO A 161 -1.91 15.59 3.09
N ALA A 162 -3.09 14.97 3.23
CA ALA A 162 -3.33 13.58 2.83
C ALA A 162 -2.89 13.31 1.37
N PRO A 163 -2.43 12.08 1.07
CA PRO A 163 -2.28 10.94 1.97
C PRO A 163 -1.05 11.04 2.89
N LEU A 164 -1.06 10.30 4.00
CA LEU A 164 0.13 10.08 4.81
C LEU A 164 1.26 9.50 3.95
N PRO A 165 2.51 9.97 4.09
CA PRO A 165 3.65 9.37 3.42
C PRO A 165 3.75 7.88 3.76
N LEU A 166 4.04 7.02 2.79
CA LEU A 166 4.23 5.58 3.06
C LEU A 166 5.39 5.31 4.02
N GLY A 167 6.35 6.22 4.14
CA GLY A 167 7.42 6.18 5.14
C GLY A 167 7.05 6.72 6.53
N HIS A 168 5.79 7.12 6.76
CA HIS A 168 5.36 7.65 8.05
C HIS A 168 5.33 6.55 9.13
N PRO A 169 5.76 6.82 10.39
CA PRO A 169 5.75 5.81 11.45
C PRO A 169 4.38 5.15 11.68
N ASP A 170 3.30 5.93 11.64
CA ASP A 170 1.95 5.40 11.85
C ASP A 170 1.48 4.48 10.71
N VAL A 171 1.97 4.69 9.48
CA VAL A 171 1.71 3.79 8.36
C VAL A 171 2.38 2.43 8.62
N VAL A 172 3.66 2.43 8.99
CA VAL A 172 4.39 1.19 9.28
C VAL A 172 3.78 0.45 10.46
N ALA A 173 3.42 1.16 11.53
CA ALA A 173 2.77 0.58 12.71
C ALA A 173 1.37 0.02 12.38
N GLY A 174 0.60 0.71 11.53
CA GLY A 174 -0.70 0.25 11.06
C GLY A 174 -0.60 -1.05 10.25
N VAL A 175 0.36 -1.12 9.32
CA VAL A 175 0.65 -2.31 8.52
C VAL A 175 1.08 -3.48 9.42
N GLU A 176 2.02 -3.25 10.33
CA GLU A 176 2.52 -4.27 11.27
C GLU A 176 1.37 -4.88 12.08
N ARG A 177 0.53 -4.03 12.69
CA ARG A 177 -0.61 -4.48 13.47
C ARG A 177 -1.59 -5.29 12.62
N ALA A 178 -1.90 -4.84 11.42
CA ALA A 178 -2.84 -5.52 10.54
C ALA A 178 -2.35 -6.91 10.13
N ILE A 179 -1.06 -7.05 9.78
CA ILE A 179 -0.46 -8.34 9.45
C ILE A 179 -0.51 -9.27 10.66
N ALA A 180 -0.07 -8.81 11.83
CA ALA A 180 -0.07 -9.61 13.05
C ALA A 180 -1.48 -10.11 13.43
N GLU A 181 -2.51 -9.27 13.29
CA GLU A 181 -3.91 -9.67 13.52
C GLU A 181 -4.40 -10.74 12.53
N LEU A 182 -4.02 -10.62 11.26
CA LEU A 182 -4.41 -11.56 10.21
C LEU A 182 -3.70 -12.91 10.33
N GLU A 183 -2.45 -12.92 10.80
CA GLU A 183 -1.70 -14.16 11.06
C GLU A 183 -2.26 -14.91 12.28
N ASN A 184 -2.72 -14.19 13.31
CA ASN A 184 -3.32 -14.77 14.52
C ASN A 184 -4.74 -15.34 14.32
N THR A 185 -5.34 -15.16 13.14
CA THR A 185 -6.71 -15.62 12.84
C THR A 185 -6.73 -17.00 12.13
N HIS A 186 -5.56 -17.62 11.93
CA HIS A 186 -5.38 -18.94 11.31
C HIS A 186 -4.79 -19.97 12.27
#